data_AF-A0A0E9LVW1-F1
#
_entry.id   AF-A0A0E9LVW1-F1
#
_cell.length_a   1.000
_cell.length_b   1.000
_cell.length_c   1.000
_cell.angle_alpha   90.00
_cell.angle_beta   90.00
_cell.angle_gamma   90.00
#
_symmetry.space_group_name_H-M   'P 1'
#
loop_
_entity.id
_entity.type
_entity.pdbx_description
1 polymer ?
#
loop_
_entity_poly.entity_id
_entity_poly.type
_entity_poly.pdbx_seq_one_letter_code
_entity_poly.pdbx_strand_id
1 'polypeptide(L)'
;MWFEGWNGLPEEEFLTKLDPLLAGYRDRLFMDTYTSDVKVGNLTQEWADRLGLSTQVAIGVGAFDCHMGAVGGEVTPNVLARAIGTSTCDIMIAPYEQIGDKLIAGICGQVDGSVMPGYVGLEAGQSAFGDLYAWFKRVVAWPLENILSNTTLVDAETRAKLIDETMDQIIPKLSEEAMKIPVEESTIIAVDWMNGRRTPDASQEVTGSIAGLKLGTDAPRIFRAIVEATAFGSKASWIVLPVKG
;
A
#
# COMPACT_ATOMS: atom_id res chain seq x y z
N MET A 1 4.26 -9.30 16.15
CA MET A 1 5.18 -8.72 17.15
C MET A 1 6.07 -9.83 17.65
N TRP A 2 7.22 -10.05 17.01
CA TRP A 2 8.24 -10.99 17.48
C TRP A 2 9.59 -10.36 17.20
N PHE A 3 10.49 -10.38 18.19
CA PHE A 3 11.86 -9.91 18.03
C PHE A 3 12.78 -10.75 18.91
N GLU A 4 13.77 -11.40 18.30
CA GLU A 4 14.68 -12.32 19.01
C GLU A 4 15.37 -11.65 20.20
N GLY A 5 15.83 -10.41 20.02
CA GLY A 5 16.50 -9.63 21.08
C GLY A 5 15.64 -9.33 22.30
N TRP A 6 14.32 -9.50 22.22
CA TRP A 6 13.38 -9.38 23.34
C TRP A 6 12.82 -10.73 23.78
N ASN A 7 13.52 -11.82 23.46
CA ASN A 7 13.05 -13.18 23.72
C ASN A 7 11.70 -13.46 23.03
N GLY A 8 11.50 -12.94 21.81
CA GLY A 8 10.37 -13.25 20.93
C GLY A 8 9.17 -12.31 21.11
N LEU A 9 8.04 -12.88 21.55
CA LEU A 9 6.75 -12.17 21.67
C LEU A 9 6.78 -11.10 22.80
N PRO A 10 5.73 -10.27 22.99
CA PRO A 10 5.60 -9.43 24.19
C PRO A 10 5.53 -10.25 25.48
N GLU A 11 6.05 -9.69 26.58
CA GLU A 11 6.04 -10.33 27.90
C GLU A 11 4.62 -10.44 28.49
N GLU A 12 4.42 -11.43 29.36
CA GLU A 12 3.17 -11.67 30.09
C GLU A 12 2.69 -10.43 30.87
N GLU A 13 3.62 -9.71 31.50
CA GLU A 13 3.31 -8.48 32.25
C GLU A 13 2.74 -7.38 31.34
N PHE A 14 3.23 -7.28 30.11
CA PHE A 14 2.69 -6.33 29.13
C PHE A 14 1.28 -6.71 28.71
N LEU A 15 1.04 -7.99 28.40
CA LEU A 15 -0.27 -8.48 27.98
C LEU A 15 -1.33 -8.32 29.08
N THR A 16 -0.99 -8.69 30.32
CA THR A 16 -1.91 -8.62 31.47
C THR A 16 -2.18 -7.18 31.93
N LYS A 17 -1.29 -6.22 31.61
CA LYS A 17 -1.58 -4.78 31.76
C LYS A 17 -2.66 -4.29 30.82
N LEU A 18 -2.81 -4.89 29.63
CA LEU A 18 -3.89 -4.56 28.70
C LEU A 18 -5.22 -5.13 29.19
N ASP A 19 -5.23 -6.41 29.54
CA ASP A 19 -6.39 -7.09 30.13
C ASP A 19 -5.95 -8.35 30.90
N PRO A 20 -6.39 -8.56 32.16
CA PRO A 20 -6.08 -9.77 32.92
C PRO A 20 -6.48 -11.10 32.23
N LEU A 21 -7.46 -11.09 31.33
CA LEU A 21 -7.87 -12.27 30.56
C LEU A 21 -6.79 -12.75 29.58
N LEU A 22 -5.78 -11.95 29.30
CA LEU A 22 -4.65 -12.33 28.45
C LEU A 22 -3.58 -13.16 29.18
N ALA A 23 -3.78 -13.47 30.46
CA ALA A 23 -2.86 -14.29 31.22
C ALA A 23 -2.68 -15.70 30.62
N GLY A 24 -1.42 -16.15 30.49
CA GLY A 24 -1.02 -17.42 29.92
C GLY A 24 -1.17 -17.49 28.40
N TYR A 25 -1.49 -16.37 27.72
CA TYR A 25 -1.65 -16.35 26.27
C TYR A 25 -0.33 -16.57 25.55
N ARG A 26 0.75 -15.95 26.04
CA ARG A 26 2.11 -16.08 25.49
C ARG A 26 2.56 -17.54 25.41
N ASP A 27 2.34 -18.32 26.46
CA ASP A 27 2.78 -19.72 26.56
C ASP A 27 2.08 -20.67 25.57
N ARG A 28 0.96 -20.24 24.98
CA ARG A 28 0.19 -21.00 24.00
C ARG A 28 0.52 -20.61 22.56
N LEU A 29 1.38 -19.62 22.37
CA LEU A 29 1.84 -19.17 21.06
C LEU A 29 3.19 -19.79 20.70
N PHE A 30 3.60 -19.54 19.47
CA PHE A 30 4.91 -19.94 18.97
C PHE A 30 6.04 -19.23 19.71
N MET A 31 7.20 -19.90 19.79
CA MET A 31 8.43 -19.34 20.34
C MET A 31 9.39 -18.89 19.23
N ASP A 32 9.47 -19.69 18.17
CA ASP A 32 10.38 -19.48 17.05
C ASP A 32 9.62 -18.99 15.81
N THR A 33 10.33 -18.28 14.94
CA THR A 33 9.86 -17.89 13.61
C THR A 33 10.81 -18.41 12.54
N TYR A 34 10.30 -18.58 11.32
CA TYR A 34 11.05 -19.15 10.21
C TYR A 34 10.81 -18.34 8.94
N THR A 35 11.84 -18.21 8.13
CA THR A 35 11.78 -17.56 6.81
C THR A 35 11.19 -18.49 5.75
N SER A 36 10.66 -17.91 4.67
CA SER A 36 9.89 -18.67 3.65
C SER A 36 10.72 -19.65 2.80
N ASP A 37 12.04 -19.59 2.85
CA ASP A 37 12.93 -20.59 2.25
C ASP A 37 12.98 -21.90 3.05
N VAL A 38 12.51 -21.89 4.30
CA VAL A 38 12.46 -23.08 5.15
C VAL A 38 11.32 -23.99 4.72
N LYS A 39 11.65 -25.27 4.51
CA LYS A 39 10.68 -26.34 4.30
C LYS A 39 10.04 -26.73 5.64
N VAL A 40 8.74 -26.49 5.78
CA VAL A 40 7.92 -26.95 6.91
C VAL A 40 7.73 -28.47 6.86
N GLY A 41 7.58 -29.00 5.65
CA GLY A 41 7.40 -30.43 5.47
C GLY A 41 6.96 -30.78 4.06
N ASN A 42 6.15 -31.82 3.98
CA ASN A 42 5.61 -32.33 2.74
C ASN A 42 4.08 -32.41 2.84
N LEU A 43 3.39 -32.44 1.69
CA LEU A 43 1.94 -32.70 1.69
C LEU A 43 1.63 -34.02 2.40
N THR A 44 0.59 -34.00 3.24
CA THR A 44 0.01 -35.23 3.80
C THR A 44 -0.72 -36.00 2.70
N GLN A 45 -0.96 -37.29 2.93
CA GLN A 45 -1.70 -38.12 1.96
C GLN A 45 -3.09 -37.54 1.68
N GLU A 46 -3.81 -37.09 2.72
CA GLU A 46 -5.13 -36.48 2.58
C GLU A 46 -5.13 -35.30 1.60
N TRP A 47 -4.18 -34.38 1.74
CA TRP A 47 -4.11 -33.20 0.86
C TRP A 47 -3.54 -33.52 -0.52
N ALA A 48 -2.62 -34.48 -0.62
CA ALA A 48 -2.12 -35.00 -1.89
C ALA A 48 -3.28 -35.55 -2.74
N ASP A 49 -4.15 -36.39 -2.16
CA ASP A 49 -5.32 -36.95 -2.85
C ASP A 49 -6.32 -35.86 -3.28
N ARG A 50 -6.61 -34.89 -2.40
CA ARG A 50 -7.56 -33.80 -2.69
C ARG A 50 -7.08 -32.86 -3.79
N LEU A 51 -5.78 -32.59 -3.86
CA LEU A 51 -5.18 -31.68 -4.84
C LEU A 51 -4.74 -32.39 -6.12
N GLY A 52 -4.75 -33.73 -6.16
CA GLY A 52 -4.20 -34.52 -7.27
C GLY A 52 -2.68 -34.42 -7.37
N LEU A 53 -2.00 -34.26 -6.24
CA LEU A 53 -0.55 -34.06 -6.13
C LEU A 53 0.14 -35.24 -5.41
N SER A 54 1.47 -35.21 -5.35
CA SER A 54 2.30 -36.20 -4.66
C SER A 54 2.64 -35.76 -3.23
N THR A 55 2.78 -36.70 -2.30
CA THR A 55 3.34 -36.45 -0.96
C THR A 55 4.83 -36.05 -1.00
N GLN A 56 5.50 -36.08 -2.16
CA GLN A 56 6.85 -35.54 -2.33
C GLN A 56 6.89 -34.01 -2.47
N VAL A 57 5.74 -33.35 -2.71
CA VAL A 57 5.65 -31.89 -2.82
C VAL A 57 6.06 -31.25 -1.50
N ALA A 58 7.07 -30.37 -1.56
CA ALA A 58 7.55 -29.62 -0.40
C ALA A 58 6.61 -28.46 -0.09
N ILE A 59 6.40 -28.22 1.20
CA ILE A 59 5.61 -27.09 1.71
C ILE A 59 6.57 -26.16 2.45
N GLY A 60 6.70 -24.94 1.95
CA GLY A 60 7.48 -23.86 2.56
C GLY A 60 6.70 -23.11 3.64
N VAL A 61 7.42 -22.33 4.44
CA VAL A 61 6.79 -21.41 5.41
C VAL A 61 6.08 -20.29 4.65
N GLY A 62 4.85 -19.97 5.05
CA GLY A 62 4.07 -18.89 4.44
C GLY A 62 4.72 -17.51 4.60
N ALA A 63 4.41 -16.60 3.68
CA ALA A 63 4.79 -15.20 3.74
C ALA A 63 3.62 -14.29 3.31
N PHE A 64 3.80 -12.99 3.52
CA PHE A 64 2.86 -11.96 3.08
C PHE A 64 2.92 -11.75 1.57
N ASP A 65 1.77 -11.43 0.98
CA ASP A 65 1.59 -11.27 -0.46
C ASP A 65 2.45 -10.12 -1.04
N CYS A 66 2.49 -8.96 -0.39
CA CYS A 66 3.32 -7.83 -0.81
C CYS A 66 4.82 -8.15 -0.74
N HIS A 67 5.24 -8.92 0.26
CA HIS A 67 6.63 -9.36 0.40
C HIS A 67 7.01 -10.33 -0.72
N MET A 68 6.14 -11.30 -1.02
CA MET A 68 6.35 -12.22 -2.14
C MET A 68 6.21 -11.53 -3.49
N GLY A 69 5.41 -10.46 -3.57
CA GLY A 69 5.37 -9.56 -4.72
C GLY A 69 6.71 -8.86 -4.94
N ALA A 70 7.38 -8.42 -3.88
CA ALA A 70 8.73 -7.86 -3.97
C ALA A 70 9.76 -8.91 -4.41
N VAL A 71 9.69 -10.14 -3.88
CA VAL A 71 10.55 -11.26 -4.35
C VAL A 71 10.29 -11.58 -5.82
N GLY A 72 9.03 -11.68 -6.24
CA GLY A 72 8.66 -11.92 -7.63
C GLY A 72 9.03 -10.78 -8.57
N GLY A 73 9.16 -9.56 -8.05
CA GLY A 73 9.71 -8.38 -8.72
C GLY A 73 11.23 -8.25 -8.66
N GLU A 74 11.94 -9.30 -8.23
CA GLU A 74 13.40 -9.35 -8.13
C GLU A 74 14.02 -8.23 -7.28
N VAL A 75 13.40 -7.93 -6.12
CA VAL A 75 13.88 -6.90 -5.21
C VAL A 75 15.36 -7.11 -4.83
N THR A 76 16.15 -6.03 -4.95
CA THR A 76 17.54 -5.97 -4.48
C THR A 76 17.67 -4.95 -3.35
N PRO A 77 18.77 -4.97 -2.57
CA PRO A 77 18.99 -3.99 -1.52
C PRO A 77 18.84 -2.54 -2.02
N ASN A 78 18.17 -1.72 -1.21
CA ASN A 78 17.89 -0.30 -1.49
C ASN A 78 17.01 -0.02 -2.73
N VAL A 79 16.38 -1.04 -3.33
CA VAL A 79 15.36 -0.86 -4.36
C VAL A 79 13.98 -0.86 -3.70
N LEU A 80 13.16 0.11 -4.07
CA LEU A 80 11.79 0.24 -3.62
C LEU A 80 10.85 -0.54 -4.55
N ALA A 81 10.30 -1.66 -4.06
CA ALA A 81 9.26 -2.41 -4.72
C ALA A 81 7.88 -1.90 -4.25
N ARG A 82 7.02 -1.45 -5.17
CA ARG A 82 5.72 -0.86 -4.83
C ARG A 82 4.57 -1.66 -5.42
N ALA A 83 3.71 -2.18 -4.56
CA ALA A 83 2.42 -2.72 -4.96
C ALA A 83 1.40 -1.57 -5.00
N ILE A 84 1.09 -1.10 -6.21
CA ILE A 84 0.22 0.07 -6.42
C ILE A 84 -1.19 -0.37 -6.79
N GLY A 85 -2.17 0.04 -5.99
CA GLY A 85 -3.59 -0.17 -6.22
C GLY A 85 -4.42 0.96 -5.62
N THR A 86 -5.55 0.63 -4.97
CA THR A 86 -6.38 1.59 -4.22
C THR A 86 -5.56 2.36 -3.18
N SER A 87 -4.67 1.65 -2.49
CA SER A 87 -3.57 2.17 -1.67
C SER A 87 -2.22 1.66 -2.17
N THR A 88 -1.14 1.95 -1.46
CA THR A 88 0.16 1.32 -1.73
C THR A 88 0.64 0.49 -0.54
N CYS A 89 1.33 -0.60 -0.86
CA CYS A 89 2.22 -1.29 0.05
C CYS A 89 3.61 -1.27 -0.60
N ASP A 90 4.55 -0.69 0.11
CA ASP A 90 5.88 -0.38 -0.38
C ASP A 90 6.88 -1.21 0.42
N ILE A 91 7.70 -1.99 -0.27
CA ILE A 91 8.67 -2.93 0.31
C ILE A 91 10.08 -2.55 -0.13
N MET A 92 11.00 -2.58 0.82
CA MET A 92 12.44 -2.48 0.58
C MET A 92 13.16 -3.50 1.44
N ILE A 93 14.29 -4.03 0.94
CA ILE A 93 15.20 -4.84 1.74
C ILE A 93 16.50 -4.08 1.98
N ALA A 94 17.09 -4.27 3.16
CA ALA A 94 18.37 -3.67 3.54
C ALA A 94 19.23 -4.69 4.30
N PRO A 95 20.56 -4.68 4.08
CA PRO A 95 21.47 -5.57 4.80
C PRO A 95 21.57 -5.16 6.28
N TYR A 96 21.86 -6.12 7.15
CA TYR A 96 21.90 -5.91 8.61
C TYR A 96 22.88 -4.81 9.00
N GLU A 97 24.03 -4.69 8.34
CA GLU A 97 25.04 -3.66 8.62
C GLU A 97 24.54 -2.24 8.34
N GLN A 98 23.65 -2.08 7.36
CA GLN A 98 23.07 -0.79 7.01
C GLN A 98 22.00 -0.35 8.03
N ILE A 99 21.18 -1.31 8.47
CA ILE A 99 20.15 -1.09 9.49
C ILE A 99 20.81 -0.86 10.86
N GLY A 100 21.69 -1.76 11.31
CA GLY A 100 22.26 -1.76 12.64
C GLY A 100 21.17 -1.69 13.72
N ASP A 101 21.34 -0.80 14.70
CA ASP A 101 20.36 -0.58 15.77
C ASP A 101 19.31 0.50 15.44
N LYS A 102 19.20 0.91 14.18
CA LYS A 102 18.28 1.99 13.79
C LYS A 102 16.85 1.47 13.79
N LEU A 103 15.98 2.22 14.44
CA LEU A 103 14.54 2.09 14.33
C LEU A 103 14.04 3.14 13.35
N ILE A 104 13.51 2.70 12.21
CA ILE A 104 12.95 3.62 11.23
C ILE A 104 11.57 4.08 11.73
N ALA A 105 11.46 5.36 12.04
CA ALA A 105 10.20 5.93 12.49
C ALA A 105 9.17 5.91 11.35
N GLY A 106 7.94 5.48 11.68
CA GLY A 106 6.78 5.72 10.84
C GLY A 106 6.46 4.69 9.76
N ILE A 107 7.34 3.70 9.59
CA ILE A 107 7.07 2.56 8.72
C ILE A 107 6.17 1.53 9.43
N CYS A 108 5.50 0.69 8.65
CA CYS A 108 4.59 -0.33 9.16
C CYS A 108 5.33 -1.49 9.84
N GLY A 109 6.49 -1.88 9.29
CA GLY A 109 7.25 -3.02 9.79
C GLY A 109 8.73 -2.95 9.45
N GLN A 110 9.55 -3.42 10.40
CA GLN A 110 10.98 -3.67 10.27
C GLN A 110 11.23 -5.08 10.81
N VAL A 111 11.33 -6.07 9.92
CA VAL A 111 11.32 -7.48 10.32
C VAL A 111 12.41 -8.27 9.59
N ASP A 112 13.24 -8.94 10.39
CA ASP A 112 14.31 -9.83 9.93
C ASP A 112 13.74 -10.97 9.07
N GLY A 113 14.34 -11.19 7.89
CA GLY A 113 14.03 -12.32 7.01
C GLY A 113 12.63 -12.29 6.39
N SER A 114 11.84 -11.24 6.64
CA SER A 114 10.43 -11.19 6.27
C SER A 114 10.18 -11.15 4.76
N VAL A 115 11.14 -10.66 3.98
CA VAL A 115 11.08 -10.62 2.50
C VAL A 115 12.09 -11.60 1.92
N MET A 116 13.34 -11.54 2.38
CA MET A 116 14.43 -12.41 1.94
C MET A 116 15.34 -12.74 3.13
N PRO A 117 15.79 -13.99 3.30
CA PRO A 117 16.77 -14.35 4.31
C PRO A 117 18.07 -13.53 4.18
N GLY A 118 18.66 -13.14 5.31
CA GLY A 118 19.89 -12.34 5.34
C GLY A 118 19.67 -10.83 5.18
N TYR A 119 18.42 -10.37 5.13
CA TYR A 119 18.06 -8.96 5.03
C TYR A 119 16.95 -8.61 6.01
N VAL A 120 16.90 -7.34 6.39
CA VAL A 120 15.74 -6.76 7.07
C VAL A 120 14.75 -6.30 6.01
N GLY A 121 13.52 -6.79 6.07
CA GLY A 121 12.40 -6.26 5.30
C GLY A 121 11.83 -5.02 5.95
N LEU A 122 11.66 -3.97 5.15
CA LEU A 122 11.05 -2.70 5.52
C LEU A 122 9.75 -2.54 4.76
N GLU A 123 8.66 -2.32 5.48
CA GLU A 123 7.33 -2.13 4.91
C GLU A 123 6.79 -0.75 5.28
N ALA A 124 6.33 -0.01 4.28
CA ALA A 124 5.56 1.22 4.47
C ALA A 124 4.36 1.27 3.52
N GLY A 125 3.54 2.32 3.60
CA GLY A 125 2.47 2.51 2.63
C GLY A 125 1.78 3.85 2.69
N GLN A 126 1.19 4.24 1.57
CA GLN A 126 0.27 5.39 1.50
C GLN A 126 -1.17 4.90 1.62
N SER A 127 -1.94 5.56 2.49
CA SER A 127 -3.32 5.17 2.82
C SER A 127 -4.26 5.16 1.64
N ALA A 128 -4.09 6.11 0.71
CA ALA A 128 -4.85 6.21 -0.53
C ALA A 128 -3.89 6.57 -1.67
N PHE A 129 -4.04 5.91 -2.80
CA PHE A 129 -3.31 6.19 -4.03
C PHE A 129 -4.30 6.15 -5.20
N GLY A 130 -4.67 4.95 -5.66
CA GLY A 130 -5.72 4.76 -6.66
C GLY A 130 -7.08 5.30 -6.22
N ASP A 131 -7.39 5.23 -4.92
CA ASP A 131 -8.65 5.75 -4.37
C ASP A 131 -8.79 7.27 -4.55
N LEU A 132 -7.69 8.01 -4.62
CA LEU A 132 -7.72 9.46 -4.88
C LEU A 132 -8.15 9.75 -6.30
N TYR A 133 -7.65 8.99 -7.27
CA TYR A 133 -8.06 9.11 -8.66
C TYR A 133 -9.51 8.66 -8.84
N ALA A 134 -9.91 7.55 -8.18
CA ALA A 134 -11.28 7.09 -8.19
C ALA A 134 -12.25 8.12 -7.55
N TRP A 135 -11.85 8.74 -6.44
CA TRP A 135 -12.58 9.84 -5.82
C TRP A 135 -12.72 11.03 -6.77
N PHE A 136 -11.63 11.47 -7.38
CA PHE A 136 -11.67 12.61 -8.28
C PHE A 136 -12.52 12.33 -9.53
N LYS A 137 -12.43 11.11 -10.09
CA LYS A 137 -13.34 10.64 -11.17
C LYS A 137 -14.80 10.80 -10.76
N ARG A 138 -15.20 10.35 -9.56
CA ARG A 138 -16.58 10.50 -9.07
C ARG A 138 -16.99 11.97 -8.92
N VAL A 139 -16.10 12.82 -8.41
CA VAL A 139 -16.37 14.26 -8.25
C VAL A 139 -16.68 14.91 -9.61
N VAL A 140 -15.86 14.64 -10.64
CA VAL A 140 -16.07 15.24 -11.97
C VAL A 140 -17.22 14.56 -12.74
N ALA A 141 -17.50 13.30 -12.45
CA ALA A 141 -18.54 12.52 -13.12
C ALA A 141 -19.96 12.76 -12.58
N TRP A 142 -20.11 13.45 -11.45
CA TRP A 142 -21.42 13.63 -10.80
C TRP A 142 -22.56 14.04 -11.76
N PRO A 143 -22.36 14.98 -12.72
CA PRO A 143 -23.42 15.33 -13.68
C PRO A 143 -23.84 14.18 -14.61
N LEU A 144 -22.94 13.25 -14.93
CA LEU A 144 -23.27 12.11 -15.80
C LEU A 144 -24.27 11.18 -15.12
N GLU A 145 -24.05 10.90 -13.84
CA GLU A 145 -24.87 10.00 -13.04
C GLU A 145 -26.18 10.64 -12.56
N ASN A 146 -26.22 11.97 -12.42
CA ASN A 146 -27.35 12.68 -11.79
C ASN A 146 -28.16 13.57 -12.75
N ILE A 147 -27.57 13.99 -13.87
CA ILE A 147 -28.23 14.85 -14.87
C ILE A 147 -28.39 14.07 -16.18
N LEU A 148 -27.30 13.56 -16.75
CA LEU A 148 -27.36 12.84 -18.03
C LEU A 148 -28.19 11.56 -17.91
N SER A 149 -28.15 10.87 -16.77
CA SER A 149 -28.98 9.70 -16.47
C SER A 149 -30.50 9.93 -16.59
N ASN A 150 -30.94 11.19 -16.52
CA ASN A 150 -32.34 11.58 -16.64
C ASN A 150 -32.70 12.13 -18.02
N THR A 151 -31.77 12.14 -18.98
CA THR A 151 -32.05 12.64 -20.33
C THR A 151 -33.12 11.79 -21.02
N THR A 152 -34.05 12.46 -21.69
CA THR A 152 -35.08 11.85 -22.54
C THR A 152 -34.73 11.91 -24.03
N LEU A 153 -33.56 12.47 -24.37
CA LEU A 153 -33.11 12.64 -25.76
C LEU A 153 -32.67 11.32 -26.42
N VAL A 154 -32.30 10.32 -25.62
CA VAL A 154 -31.88 8.99 -26.06
C VAL A 154 -32.58 7.91 -25.23
N ASP A 155 -32.66 6.69 -25.76
CA ASP A 155 -33.20 5.55 -25.03
C ASP A 155 -32.32 5.16 -23.84
N ALA A 156 -32.87 4.34 -22.93
CA ALA A 156 -32.21 3.97 -21.69
C ALA A 156 -30.91 3.15 -21.90
N GLU A 157 -30.85 2.32 -22.94
CA GLU A 157 -29.69 1.50 -23.24
C GLU A 157 -28.55 2.36 -23.77
N THR A 158 -28.84 3.21 -24.76
CA THR A 158 -27.87 4.17 -25.31
C THR A 158 -27.35 5.11 -24.22
N ARG A 159 -28.23 5.60 -23.34
CA ARG A 159 -27.84 6.44 -22.20
C ARG A 159 -26.86 5.74 -21.26
N ALA A 160 -27.11 4.49 -20.91
CA ALA A 160 -26.23 3.72 -20.04
C ALA A 160 -24.84 3.54 -20.69
N LYS A 161 -24.80 3.18 -21.98
CA LYS A 161 -23.54 3.05 -22.74
C LYS A 161 -22.74 4.35 -22.80
N LEU A 162 -23.41 5.48 -23.04
CA LEU A 162 -22.75 6.79 -23.05
C LEU A 162 -22.13 7.15 -21.69
N ILE A 163 -22.83 6.86 -20.60
CA ILE A 163 -22.31 7.11 -19.24
C ILE A 163 -21.10 6.21 -18.99
N ASP A 164 -21.20 4.91 -19.26
CA ASP A 164 -20.14 3.93 -19.03
C ASP A 164 -18.87 4.25 -19.85
N GLU A 165 -19.04 4.48 -21.16
CA GLU A 165 -17.96 4.87 -22.06
C GLU A 165 -17.28 6.17 -21.59
N THR A 166 -18.08 7.19 -21.23
CA THR A 166 -17.52 8.46 -20.75
C THR A 166 -16.75 8.25 -19.44
N MET A 167 -17.32 7.48 -18.50
CA MET A 167 -16.69 7.18 -17.22
C MET A 167 -15.31 6.53 -17.40
N ASP A 168 -15.18 5.58 -18.32
CA ASP A 168 -13.92 4.89 -18.59
C ASP A 168 -12.87 5.81 -19.21
N GLN A 169 -13.29 6.85 -19.93
CA GLN A 169 -12.40 7.82 -20.56
C GLN A 169 -11.96 8.97 -19.64
N ILE A 170 -12.62 9.21 -18.49
CA ILE A 170 -12.32 10.35 -17.61
C ILE A 170 -10.84 10.37 -17.17
N ILE A 171 -10.35 9.30 -16.55
CA ILE A 171 -8.98 9.25 -16.02
C ILE A 171 -7.93 9.25 -17.14
N PRO A 172 -8.06 8.45 -18.22
CA PRO A 172 -7.17 8.56 -19.37
C PRO A 172 -7.08 9.98 -19.93
N LYS A 173 -8.23 10.64 -20.13
CA LYS A 173 -8.26 11.98 -20.72
C LYS A 173 -7.71 13.05 -19.78
N LEU A 174 -8.02 12.98 -18.49
CA LEU A 174 -7.42 13.86 -17.49
C LEU A 174 -5.90 13.69 -17.44
N SER A 175 -5.39 12.47 -17.60
CA SER A 175 -3.96 12.18 -17.61
C SER A 175 -3.28 12.80 -18.84
N GLU A 176 -3.86 12.62 -20.03
CA GLU A 176 -3.38 13.25 -21.27
C GLU A 176 -3.29 14.76 -21.16
N GLU A 177 -4.34 15.43 -20.67
CA GLU A 177 -4.36 16.88 -20.55
C GLU A 177 -3.43 17.36 -19.42
N ALA A 178 -3.33 16.62 -18.31
CA ALA A 178 -2.43 16.95 -17.21
C ALA A 178 -0.95 16.92 -17.60
N MET A 179 -0.56 16.00 -18.50
CA MET A 179 0.80 15.90 -19.04
C MET A 179 1.20 17.11 -19.89
N LYS A 180 0.25 17.83 -20.49
CA LYS A 180 0.52 19.02 -21.31
C LYS A 180 0.82 20.27 -20.49
N ILE A 181 0.48 20.26 -19.21
CA ILE A 181 0.73 21.39 -18.31
C ILE A 181 2.25 21.46 -18.05
N PRO A 182 2.91 22.60 -18.19
CA PRO A 182 4.31 22.72 -17.77
C PRO A 182 4.46 22.65 -16.24
N VAL A 183 5.58 22.13 -15.74
CA VAL A 183 5.81 21.98 -14.27
C VAL A 183 5.82 23.35 -13.58
N GLU A 184 6.39 24.35 -14.23
CA GLU A 184 6.45 25.74 -13.80
C GLU A 184 5.07 26.41 -13.67
N GLU A 185 4.05 25.87 -14.33
CA GLU A 185 2.66 26.33 -14.22
C GLU A 185 1.84 25.55 -13.19
N SER A 186 2.40 24.48 -12.60
CA SER A 186 1.77 23.71 -11.53
C SER A 186 1.80 24.50 -10.22
N THR A 187 0.76 25.30 -10.02
CA THR A 187 0.62 26.21 -8.87
C THR A 187 -0.39 25.73 -7.84
N ILE A 188 -1.16 24.69 -8.16
CA ILE A 188 -2.12 24.06 -7.25
C ILE A 188 -1.37 23.03 -6.41
N ILE A 189 -1.62 23.05 -5.11
CA ILE A 189 -1.03 22.10 -4.18
C ILE A 189 -2.16 21.24 -3.61
N ALA A 190 -1.93 19.93 -3.56
CA ALA A 190 -2.82 19.00 -2.88
C ALA A 190 -2.08 18.23 -1.79
N VAL A 191 -2.84 17.76 -0.79
CA VAL A 191 -2.40 16.86 0.27
C VAL A 191 -3.22 15.56 0.13
N ASP A 192 -2.55 14.42 0.05
CA ASP A 192 -3.10 13.11 -0.33
C ASP A 192 -3.84 12.37 0.80
N TRP A 193 -4.06 13.02 1.95
CA TRP A 193 -4.57 12.41 3.18
C TRP A 193 -6.10 12.26 3.23
N MET A 194 -6.76 12.06 2.09
CA MET A 194 -8.22 11.91 2.02
C MET A 194 -8.73 10.66 2.75
N ASN A 195 -7.85 9.69 3.03
CA ASN A 195 -8.14 8.49 3.82
C ASN A 195 -7.16 8.35 4.99
N GLY A 196 -6.86 9.48 5.65
CA GLY A 196 -5.82 9.54 6.68
C GLY A 196 -4.41 9.33 6.12
N ARG A 197 -3.46 9.06 7.01
CA ARG A 197 -2.05 8.83 6.69
C ARG A 197 -1.52 7.63 7.47
N ARG A 198 -0.79 6.74 6.80
CA ARG A 198 -0.10 5.58 7.39
C ARG A 198 1.37 5.88 7.69
N THR A 199 2.14 6.26 6.66
CA THR A 199 3.56 6.62 6.78
C THR A 199 3.78 8.07 6.34
N PRO A 200 4.72 8.84 6.93
CA PRO A 200 5.56 8.48 8.09
C PRO A 200 4.85 8.63 9.43
N ASP A 201 3.99 9.62 9.67
CA ASP A 201 3.32 9.73 10.98
C ASP A 201 1.86 9.32 10.89
N ALA A 202 1.61 8.07 11.31
CA ALA A 202 0.30 7.45 11.28
C ALA A 202 -0.74 8.32 12.01
N SER A 203 -1.77 8.73 11.28
CA SER A 203 -2.93 9.41 11.85
C SER A 203 -4.14 9.17 10.95
N GLN A 204 -5.22 8.70 11.56
CA GLN A 204 -6.50 8.53 10.88
C GLN A 204 -7.35 9.81 10.87
N GLU A 205 -6.93 10.83 11.63
CA GLU A 205 -7.69 12.07 11.83
C GLU A 205 -7.33 13.17 10.83
N VAL A 206 -6.20 13.03 10.13
CA VAL A 206 -5.78 14.01 9.11
C VAL A 206 -6.68 13.93 7.89
N THR A 207 -6.82 15.06 7.19
CA THR A 207 -7.68 15.20 6.01
C THR A 207 -6.91 15.73 4.82
N GLY A 208 -7.38 15.38 3.62
CA GLY A 208 -6.85 15.90 2.38
C GLY A 208 -7.20 17.39 2.18
N SER A 209 -6.38 18.09 1.40
CA SER A 209 -6.64 19.48 1.04
C SER A 209 -6.23 19.76 -0.41
N ILE A 210 -6.88 20.75 -1.03
CA ILE A 210 -6.50 21.28 -2.35
C ILE A 210 -6.50 22.80 -2.21
N ALA A 211 -5.36 23.43 -2.49
CA ALA A 211 -5.13 24.86 -2.30
C ALA A 211 -4.55 25.51 -3.57
N GLY A 212 -4.73 26.83 -3.70
CA GLY A 212 -4.24 27.60 -4.85
C GLY A 212 -5.21 27.68 -6.03
N LEU A 213 -6.50 27.34 -5.82
CA LEU A 213 -7.53 27.43 -6.84
C LEU A 213 -7.79 28.89 -7.27
N LYS A 214 -7.95 29.11 -8.57
CA LYS A 214 -8.37 30.37 -9.19
C LYS A 214 -9.56 30.11 -10.12
N LEU A 215 -10.21 31.17 -10.61
CA LEU A 215 -11.32 31.02 -11.57
C LEU A 215 -10.92 30.32 -12.89
N GLY A 216 -9.64 30.39 -13.26
CA GLY A 216 -9.10 29.68 -14.43
C GLY A 216 -8.63 28.25 -14.15
N THR A 217 -8.80 27.74 -12.93
CA THR A 217 -8.44 26.36 -12.60
C THR A 217 -9.44 25.38 -13.22
N ASP A 218 -8.90 24.36 -13.90
CA ASP A 218 -9.66 23.31 -14.56
C ASP A 218 -9.37 21.91 -13.98
N ALA A 219 -10.16 20.92 -14.40
CA ALA A 219 -10.06 19.56 -13.90
C ALA A 219 -8.68 18.91 -14.13
N PRO A 220 -8.01 19.07 -15.30
CA PRO A 220 -6.66 18.55 -15.50
C PRO A 220 -5.62 19.13 -14.54
N ARG A 221 -5.68 20.43 -14.20
CA ARG A 221 -4.77 21.03 -13.21
C ARG A 221 -4.98 20.48 -11.80
N ILE A 222 -6.24 20.25 -11.40
CA ILE A 222 -6.54 19.63 -10.11
C ILE A 222 -6.08 18.17 -10.09
N PHE A 223 -6.35 17.42 -11.16
CA PHE A 223 -5.91 16.03 -11.30
C PHE A 223 -4.38 15.91 -11.19
N ARG A 224 -3.66 16.80 -11.89
CA ARG A 224 -2.20 16.88 -11.80
C ARG A 224 -1.72 17.12 -10.37
N ALA A 225 -2.32 18.06 -9.65
CA ALA A 225 -1.95 18.34 -8.26
C ALA A 225 -2.15 17.12 -7.35
N ILE A 226 -3.18 16.30 -7.59
CA ILE A 226 -3.41 15.04 -6.88
C ILE A 226 -2.32 14.01 -7.22
N VAL A 227 -1.94 13.88 -8.51
CA VAL A 227 -0.83 13.01 -8.94
C VAL A 227 0.49 13.44 -8.28
N GLU A 228 0.79 14.74 -8.29
CA GLU A 228 1.97 15.30 -7.63
C GLU A 228 1.93 15.04 -6.12
N ALA A 229 0.78 15.23 -5.46
CA ALA A 229 0.60 14.94 -4.04
C ALA A 229 0.89 13.48 -3.70
N THR A 230 0.40 12.53 -4.51
CA THR A 230 0.69 11.10 -4.31
C THR A 230 2.18 10.77 -4.48
N ALA A 231 2.88 11.44 -5.42
CA ALA A 231 4.32 11.28 -5.59
C ALA A 231 5.11 11.87 -4.41
N PHE A 232 4.69 13.04 -3.90
CA PHE A 232 5.30 13.65 -2.72
C PHE A 232 5.04 12.83 -1.45
N GLY A 233 3.85 12.27 -1.28
CA GLY A 233 3.54 11.35 -0.18
C GLY A 233 4.44 10.11 -0.19
N SER A 234 4.72 9.55 -1.36
CA SER A 234 5.70 8.46 -1.51
C SER A 234 7.10 8.91 -1.10
N LYS A 235 7.57 10.05 -1.62
CA LYS A 235 8.89 10.59 -1.26
C LYS A 235 9.01 10.82 0.25
N ALA A 236 8.00 11.41 0.87
CA ALA A 236 7.96 11.66 2.31
C ALA A 236 7.99 10.36 3.13
N SER A 237 7.39 9.28 2.62
CA SER A 237 7.38 7.98 3.30
C SER A 237 8.77 7.34 3.38
N TRP A 238 9.63 7.59 2.39
CA TRP A 238 10.91 6.90 2.25
C TRP A 238 12.14 7.79 2.50
N ILE A 239 11.97 9.12 2.62
CA ILE A 239 13.07 10.05 2.91
C ILE A 239 13.70 9.84 4.31
N VAL A 240 12.99 9.16 5.21
CA VAL A 240 13.46 8.82 6.55
C VAL A 240 14.47 7.68 6.57
N LEU A 241 14.64 6.95 5.45
CA LEU A 241 15.61 5.87 5.39
C LEU A 241 17.04 6.40 5.24
N PRO A 242 18.02 5.77 5.92
CA PRO A 242 19.44 6.04 5.73
C PRO A 242 19.91 5.37 4.42
N VAL A 243 19.35 5.77 3.28
CA VAL A 243 19.87 5.40 1.97
C VAL A 243 20.92 6.45 1.61
N LYS A 244 22.15 6.25 2.07
CA LYS A 244 23.29 6.90 1.43
C LYS A 244 23.49 6.17 0.10
N GLY A 245 23.08 6.83 -0.99
CA GLY A 245 23.49 6.45 -2.34
C GLY A 245 24.99 6.59 -2.54
#